data_AF-F0EXK4-F1
#
_entry.id   AF-F0EXK4-F1
#
_cell.length_a   1.000
_cell.length_b   1.000
_cell.length_c   1.000
_cell.angle_alpha   90.00
_cell.angle_beta   90.00
_cell.angle_gamma   90.00
#
_symmetry.space_group_name_H-M   'P 1'
#
loop_
_entity.id
_entity.type
_entity.pdbx_description
1 polymer ?
#
loop_
_entity_poly.entity_id
_entity_poly.type
_entity_poly.pdbx_seq_one_letter_code
_entity_poly.pdbx_strand_id
1 'polypeptide(L)'
;MKPRRAKSHKTTPDKPSLISSIVDYLILLLPVSIPILAHGGFVEPRHWQVTLALAVIFILPVYMVYRSQLPKPSRTEKIFFTLWKWLRRFLVLIFLILLLYFIAFVVTDSDTPIGKKLLISAVVAALGFYIAHFGVYGERKYRGESLADARERYRRMKKRYGWRW
;
A
#
# COMPACT_ATOMS: atom_id res chain seq x y z
N MET A 1 -22.93 44.34 14.32
CA MET A 1 -22.57 43.19 15.17
C MET A 1 -22.17 42.01 14.29
N LYS A 2 -20.94 41.49 14.40
CA LYS A 2 -20.52 40.28 13.66
C LYS A 2 -20.95 39.03 14.44
N PRO A 3 -21.55 38.00 13.80
CA PRO A 3 -21.93 36.78 14.50
C PRO A 3 -20.66 36.01 14.90
N ARG A 4 -20.58 35.68 16.19
CA ARG A 4 -19.48 34.93 16.80
C ARG A 4 -19.59 33.47 16.32
N ARG A 5 -18.66 33.02 15.48
CA ARG A 5 -18.58 31.60 15.05
C ARG A 5 -18.51 30.70 16.29
N ALA A 6 -19.49 29.80 16.42
CA ALA A 6 -19.45 28.72 17.39
C ALA A 6 -18.19 27.87 17.17
N LYS A 7 -17.46 27.58 18.25
CA LYS A 7 -16.33 26.66 18.23
C LYS A 7 -16.87 25.27 17.86
N SER A 8 -16.57 24.84 16.65
CA SER A 8 -16.76 23.45 16.20
C SER A 8 -16.10 22.53 17.22
N HIS A 9 -16.92 21.72 17.89
CA HIS A 9 -16.49 20.72 18.84
C HIS A 9 -15.55 19.78 18.09
N LYS A 10 -14.27 19.75 18.47
CA LYS A 10 -13.32 18.74 17.98
C LYS A 10 -13.89 17.38 18.36
N THR A 11 -14.46 16.68 17.40
CA THR A 11 -14.70 15.24 17.48
C THR A 11 -13.32 14.61 17.66
N THR A 12 -13.10 14.05 18.85
CA THR A 12 -11.99 13.15 19.12
C THR A 12 -12.00 12.06 18.06
N PRO A 13 -10.85 11.72 17.43
CA PRO A 13 -10.81 10.65 16.46
C PRO A 13 -11.23 9.38 17.19
N ASP A 14 -12.32 8.76 16.72
CA ASP A 14 -12.78 7.47 17.23
C ASP A 14 -11.60 6.50 17.23
N LYS A 15 -11.33 5.91 18.40
CA LYS A 15 -10.34 4.84 18.52
C LYS A 15 -10.68 3.79 17.46
N PRO A 16 -9.72 3.32 16.65
CA PRO A 16 -9.98 2.22 15.73
C PRO A 16 -10.54 1.05 16.55
N SER A 17 -11.68 0.52 16.12
CA SER A 17 -12.34 -0.58 16.81
C SER A 17 -11.36 -1.75 16.95
N LEU A 18 -11.42 -2.46 18.08
CA LEU A 18 -10.58 -3.65 18.35
C LEU A 18 -10.62 -4.65 17.18
N ILE A 19 -11.77 -4.75 16.51
CA ILE A 19 -11.99 -5.60 15.34
C ILE A 19 -11.16 -5.16 14.13
N SER A 20 -11.08 -3.85 13.84
CA SER A 20 -10.19 -3.33 12.79
C SER A 20 -8.73 -3.65 13.10
N SER A 21 -8.34 -3.53 14.37
CA SER A 21 -6.97 -3.83 14.81
C SER A 21 -6.63 -5.32 14.71
N ILE A 22 -7.59 -6.21 14.96
CA ILE A 22 -7.41 -7.67 14.87
C ILE A 22 -7.29 -8.11 13.40
N VAL A 23 -8.12 -7.54 12.52
CA VAL A 23 -8.05 -7.80 11.08
C VAL A 23 -6.72 -7.31 10.49
N ASP A 24 -6.26 -6.12 10.90
CA ASP A 24 -4.95 -5.60 10.51
C ASP A 24 -3.81 -6.52 10.99
N TYR A 25 -3.92 -7.08 12.20
CA TYR A 25 -2.98 -8.08 12.74
C TYR A 25 -3.00 -9.41 11.98
N LEU A 26 -4.18 -9.88 11.58
CA LEU A 26 -4.35 -11.10 10.77
C LEU A 26 -3.76 -10.92 9.36
N ILE A 27 -3.95 -9.77 8.73
CA ILE A 27 -3.30 -9.41 7.46
C ILE A 27 -1.78 -9.32 7.63
N LEU A 28 -1.29 -8.83 8.77
CA LEU A 28 0.12 -8.79 9.17
C LEU A 28 0.74 -10.17 9.32
N LEU A 29 -0.03 -11.11 9.89
CA LEU A 29 0.38 -12.49 10.12
C LEU A 29 0.29 -13.34 8.85
N LEU A 30 -0.59 -12.99 7.91
CA LEU A 30 -0.80 -13.73 6.66
C LEU A 30 0.52 -13.99 5.88
N PRO A 31 1.34 -12.97 5.55
CA PRO A 31 2.57 -13.18 4.79
C PRO A 31 3.69 -13.86 5.59
N VAL A 32 3.61 -13.86 6.92
CA VAL A 32 4.52 -14.64 7.79
C VAL A 32 4.05 -16.10 7.87
N SER A 33 2.74 -16.33 7.86
CA SER A 33 2.13 -17.65 7.99
C SER A 33 2.14 -18.44 6.68
N ILE A 34 2.05 -17.79 5.51
CA ILE A 34 2.07 -18.46 4.20
C ILE A 34 3.35 -19.29 3.98
N PRO A 35 4.58 -18.78 4.25
CA PRO A 35 5.80 -19.59 4.17
C PRO A 35 5.85 -20.73 5.20
N ILE A 36 5.33 -20.51 6.41
CA ILE A 36 5.31 -21.51 7.49
C ILE A 36 4.35 -22.65 7.14
N LEU A 37 3.19 -22.34 6.55
CA LEU A 37 2.19 -23.31 6.12
C LEU A 37 2.63 -24.07 4.86
N ALA A 38 3.26 -23.39 3.90
CA ALA A 38 3.71 -23.98 2.64
C ALA A 38 4.89 -24.95 2.79
N HIS A 39 5.72 -24.79 3.83
CA HIS A 39 6.92 -25.60 4.06
C HIS A 39 6.89 -26.43 5.35
N GLY A 40 5.72 -26.65 5.96
CA GLY A 40 5.59 -27.59 7.08
C GLY A 40 6.42 -27.21 8.32
N GLY A 41 6.49 -25.91 8.65
CA GLY A 41 7.06 -25.45 9.91
C GLY A 41 8.58 -25.21 9.93
N PHE A 42 9.31 -25.51 8.86
CA PHE A 42 10.73 -25.14 8.73
C PHE A 42 10.93 -24.30 7.47
N VAL A 43 11.05 -22.98 7.64
CA VAL A 43 11.60 -22.11 6.60
C VAL A 43 13.04 -22.54 6.39
N GLU A 44 13.32 -23.21 5.28
CA GLU A 44 14.67 -23.64 4.92
C GLU A 44 15.64 -22.46 5.05
N PRO A 45 16.76 -22.60 5.79
CA PRO A 45 17.69 -21.51 6.08
C PRO A 45 18.41 -20.96 4.84
N ARG A 46 18.11 -21.48 3.65
CA ARG A 46 18.58 -20.90 2.38
C ARG A 46 17.78 -19.66 1.94
N HIS A 47 16.53 -19.50 2.38
CA HIS A 47 15.63 -18.45 1.86
C HIS A 47 15.00 -17.55 2.95
N TRP A 48 15.54 -17.58 4.17
CA TRP A 48 15.07 -16.71 5.27
C TRP A 48 15.13 -15.22 4.92
N GLN A 49 16.08 -14.81 4.07
CA GLN A 49 16.23 -13.44 3.59
C GLN A 49 15.03 -12.97 2.77
N VAL A 50 14.47 -13.85 1.93
CA VAL A 50 13.28 -13.56 1.12
C VAL A 50 12.05 -13.43 2.02
N THR A 51 11.92 -14.34 2.98
CA THR A 51 10.83 -14.33 3.97
C THR A 51 10.88 -13.06 4.82
N LEU A 52 12.07 -12.67 5.28
CA LEU A 52 12.28 -11.44 6.03
C LEU A 52 11.97 -10.19 5.18
N ALA A 53 12.43 -10.16 3.92
CA ALA A 53 12.15 -9.05 3.02
C ALA A 53 10.65 -8.88 2.77
N LEU A 54 9.93 -9.99 2.53
CA LEU A 54 8.47 -9.98 2.39
C LEU A 54 7.80 -9.51 3.69
N ALA A 55 8.18 -10.07 4.84
CA ALA A 55 7.64 -9.64 6.14
C ALA A 55 7.83 -8.14 6.35
N VAL A 56 9.03 -7.60 6.10
CA VAL A 56 9.30 -6.16 6.18
C VAL A 56 8.41 -5.36 5.24
N ILE A 57 8.21 -5.82 3.99
CA ILE A 57 7.35 -5.16 2.99
C ILE A 57 5.89 -5.09 3.45
N PHE A 58 5.38 -6.14 4.08
CA PHE A 58 3.98 -6.19 4.55
C PHE A 58 3.77 -5.50 5.91
N ILE A 59 4.76 -5.55 6.81
CA ILE A 59 4.68 -4.93 8.14
C ILE A 59 4.83 -3.40 8.03
N LEU A 60 5.61 -2.91 7.07
CA LEU A 60 5.89 -1.48 6.94
C LEU A 60 4.65 -0.60 6.78
N PRO A 61 3.72 -0.89 5.84
CA PRO A 61 2.47 -0.15 5.69
C PRO A 61 1.71 0.03 7.01
N VAL A 62 1.56 -1.06 7.77
CA VAL A 62 0.85 -1.05 9.05
C VAL A 62 1.61 -0.24 10.10
N TYR A 63 2.94 -0.42 10.17
CA TYR A 63 3.79 0.38 11.03
C TYR A 63 3.68 1.88 10.71
N MET A 64 3.59 2.26 9.43
CA MET A 64 3.38 3.66 9.02
C MET A 64 2.05 4.22 9.53
N VAL A 65 0.98 3.43 9.41
CA VAL A 65 -0.36 3.81 9.86
C VAL A 65 -0.38 3.98 11.37
N TYR A 66 0.18 3.05 12.13
CA TYR A 66 0.33 3.17 13.58
C TYR A 66 1.15 4.41 13.95
N ARG A 67 2.34 4.55 13.34
CA ARG A 67 3.24 5.66 13.64
C ARG A 67 2.67 7.02 13.23
N SER A 68 1.73 7.07 12.28
CA SER A 68 1.02 8.29 11.89
C SER A 68 0.18 8.93 13.00
N GLN A 69 -0.21 8.14 14.01
CA GLN A 69 -1.06 8.56 15.12
C GLN A 69 -0.26 9.13 16.30
N LEU A 70 1.06 8.92 16.32
CA LEU A 70 1.94 9.29 17.42
C LEU A 70 2.51 10.72 17.25
N PRO A 71 3.17 11.30 18.28
CA PRO A 71 3.75 12.65 18.22
C PRO A 71 4.82 12.84 17.12
N LYS A 72 5.42 14.03 17.04
CA LYS A 72 6.34 14.46 15.95
C LYS A 72 7.33 13.35 15.53
N PRO A 73 7.51 13.12 14.21
CA PRO A 73 8.41 12.09 13.72
C PRO A 73 9.88 12.48 13.96
N SER A 74 10.70 11.48 14.28
CA SER A 74 12.16 11.65 14.43
C SER A 74 12.85 11.87 13.07
N ARG A 75 14.12 12.30 13.08
CA ARG A 75 14.91 12.43 11.84
C ARG A 75 15.10 11.09 11.13
N THR A 76 15.38 10.03 11.89
CA THR A 76 15.57 8.67 11.36
C THR A 76 14.28 8.13 10.75
N GLU A 77 13.14 8.33 11.42
CA GLU A 77 11.82 7.99 10.89
C GLU A 77 11.58 8.69 9.56
N LYS A 78 11.83 10.00 9.45
CA LYS A 78 11.65 10.73 8.19
C LYS A 78 12.45 10.13 7.04
N ILE A 79 13.71 9.76 7.27
CA ILE A 79 14.57 9.13 6.25
C ILE A 79 13.96 7.79 5.84
N PHE A 80 13.64 6.94 6.81
CA PHE A 80 13.07 5.61 6.58
C PHE A 80 11.75 5.66 5.81
N PHE A 81 10.82 6.51 6.24
CA PHE A 81 9.52 6.72 5.59
C PHE A 81 9.67 7.27 4.16
N THR A 82 10.69 8.11 3.92
CA THR A 82 10.98 8.65 2.59
C THR A 82 11.59 7.59 1.68
N LEU A 83 12.52 6.78 2.19
CA LEU A 83 13.13 5.68 1.45
C LEU A 83 12.07 4.65 1.05
N TRP A 84 11.19 4.28 1.98
CA TRP A 84 10.07 3.38 1.69
C TRP A 84 9.14 3.90 0.60
N LYS A 85 8.77 5.19 0.66
CA LYS A 85 7.93 5.82 -0.37
C LYS A 85 8.55 5.63 -1.77
N TRP A 86 9.87 5.84 -1.88
CA TRP A 86 10.59 5.67 -3.14
C TRP A 86 10.70 4.21 -3.55
N LEU A 87 11.06 3.31 -2.63
CA LEU A 87 11.11 1.88 -2.87
C LEU A 87 9.76 1.36 -3.39
N ARG A 88 8.66 1.72 -2.74
CA ARG A 88 7.31 1.34 -3.18
C ARG A 88 7.00 1.85 -4.59
N ARG A 89 7.33 3.12 -4.90
CA ARG A 89 7.11 3.67 -6.25
C ARG A 89 7.95 2.95 -7.30
N PHE A 90 9.19 2.60 -6.97
CA PHE A 90 10.08 1.87 -7.85
C PHE A 90 9.58 0.45 -8.11
N LEU A 91 9.13 -0.27 -7.08
CA LEU A 91 8.51 -1.59 -7.22
C LEU A 91 7.26 -1.54 -8.10
N VAL A 92 6.39 -0.53 -7.89
CA VAL A 92 5.21 -0.32 -8.74
C VAL A 92 5.61 0.00 -10.18
N LEU A 93 6.64 0.82 -10.40
CA LEU A 93 7.12 1.13 -11.74
C LEU A 93 7.63 -0.12 -12.47
N ILE A 94 8.45 -0.95 -11.80
CA ILE A 94 8.92 -2.23 -12.35
C ILE A 94 7.71 -3.11 -12.71
N PHE A 95 6.73 -3.21 -11.81
CA PHE A 95 5.54 -4.01 -12.05
C PHE A 95 4.72 -3.51 -13.24
N LEU A 96 4.55 -2.19 -13.38
CA LEU A 96 3.86 -1.60 -14.54
C LEU A 96 4.59 -1.87 -15.85
N ILE A 97 5.93 -1.83 -15.86
CA ILE A 97 6.74 -2.21 -17.03
C ILE A 97 6.52 -3.69 -17.38
N LEU A 98 6.48 -4.58 -16.39
CA LEU A 98 6.19 -6.00 -16.60
C LEU A 98 4.78 -6.22 -17.17
N LEU A 99 3.77 -5.48 -16.69
CA LEU A 99 2.42 -5.55 -17.25
C LEU A 99 2.37 -5.06 -18.71
N LEU A 100 3.09 -3.99 -19.04
CA LEU A 100 3.20 -3.50 -20.42
C LEU A 100 3.87 -4.52 -21.33
N TYR A 101 4.96 -5.14 -20.85
CA TYR A 101 5.62 -6.23 -21.56
C TYR A 101 4.68 -7.42 -21.78
N PHE A 102 3.91 -7.79 -20.76
CA PHE A 102 2.90 -8.85 -20.86
C PHE A 102 1.81 -8.51 -21.89
N ILE A 103 1.31 -7.26 -21.92
CA ILE A 103 0.35 -6.83 -22.94
C ILE A 103 0.97 -6.95 -24.33
N ALA A 104 2.21 -6.48 -24.52
CA ALA A 104 2.89 -6.57 -25.81
C ALA A 104 2.99 -8.03 -26.28
N PHE A 105 3.38 -8.94 -25.38
CA PHE A 105 3.46 -10.37 -25.65
C PHE A 105 2.10 -10.97 -26.06
N VAL A 106 1.03 -10.69 -25.30
CA VAL A 106 -0.34 -11.16 -25.60
C VAL A 106 -0.87 -10.60 -26.92
N VAL A 107 -0.51 -9.36 -27.26
CA VAL A 107 -0.94 -8.73 -28.52
C VAL A 107 -0.23 -9.36 -29.71
N THR A 108 1.06 -9.67 -29.59
CA THR A 108 1.87 -10.29 -30.65
C THR A 108 1.55 -11.76 -30.92
N ASP A 109 0.88 -12.45 -29.99
CA ASP A 109 0.49 -13.85 -30.16
C ASP A 109 -0.60 -14.00 -31.23
N SER A 110 -0.27 -14.58 -32.38
CA SER A 110 -1.19 -14.76 -33.52
C SER A 110 -2.37 -15.67 -33.22
N ASP A 111 -2.23 -16.57 -32.25
CA ASP A 111 -3.16 -17.69 -32.07
C ASP A 111 -4.33 -17.31 -31.14
N THR A 112 -4.21 -16.19 -30.42
CA THR A 112 -5.24 -15.72 -29.50
C THR A 112 -6.30 -14.87 -30.25
N PRO A 113 -7.61 -15.21 -30.13
CA PRO A 113 -8.69 -14.41 -30.70
C PRO A 113 -8.70 -12.96 -30.22
N ILE A 114 -9.02 -12.02 -31.11
CA ILE A 114 -9.01 -10.57 -30.84
C ILE A 114 -9.82 -10.18 -29.58
N GLY A 115 -10.98 -10.81 -29.38
CA GLY A 115 -11.83 -10.55 -28.22
C GLY A 115 -11.18 -10.96 -26.89
N LYS A 116 -10.43 -12.07 -26.87
CA LYS A 116 -9.67 -12.50 -25.67
C LYS A 116 -8.50 -11.56 -25.40
N LYS A 117 -7.79 -11.10 -26.44
CA LYS A 117 -6.72 -10.11 -26.31
C LYS A 117 -7.24 -8.82 -25.67
N LEU A 118 -8.33 -8.27 -26.20
CA LEU A 118 -8.95 -7.06 -25.66
C LEU A 118 -9.39 -7.21 -24.21
N LEU A 119 -10.02 -8.34 -23.86
CA LEU A 119 -10.43 -8.62 -22.49
C LEU A 119 -9.22 -8.69 -21.54
N ILE A 120 -8.18 -9.43 -21.91
CA ILE A 120 -6.94 -9.54 -21.11
C ILE A 120 -6.29 -8.18 -20.94
N SER A 121 -6.13 -7.40 -22.02
CA SER A 121 -5.55 -6.05 -21.95
C SER A 121 -6.37 -5.11 -21.07
N ALA A 122 -7.71 -5.16 -21.14
CA ALA A 122 -8.58 -4.35 -20.30
C ALA A 122 -8.44 -4.70 -18.81
N VAL A 123 -8.41 -5.99 -18.48
CA VAL A 123 -8.19 -6.46 -17.10
C VAL A 123 -6.81 -6.06 -16.59
N VAL A 124 -5.77 -6.23 -17.41
CA VAL A 124 -4.39 -5.85 -17.05
C VAL A 124 -4.27 -4.33 -16.88
N ALA A 125 -4.92 -3.52 -17.71
CA ALA A 125 -4.94 -2.07 -17.58
C ALA A 125 -5.65 -1.62 -16.29
N ALA A 126 -6.80 -2.22 -15.96
CA ALA A 126 -7.50 -1.96 -14.71
C ALA A 126 -6.65 -2.33 -13.48
N LEU A 127 -5.97 -3.48 -13.53
CA LEU A 127 -5.05 -3.92 -12.50
C LEU A 127 -3.84 -2.97 -12.37
N GLY A 128 -3.24 -2.57 -13.49
CA GLY A 128 -2.15 -1.61 -13.54
C GLY A 128 -2.55 -0.27 -12.93
N PHE A 129 -3.74 0.24 -13.26
CA PHE A 129 -4.27 1.46 -12.65
C PHE A 129 -4.44 1.33 -11.13
N TYR A 130 -4.98 0.21 -10.65
CA TYR A 130 -5.12 -0.06 -9.22
C TYR A 130 -3.77 -0.07 -8.49
N ILE A 131 -2.77 -0.73 -9.08
CA ILE A 131 -1.43 -0.85 -8.50
C ILE A 131 -0.69 0.50 -8.55
N ALA A 132 -0.83 1.26 -9.63
CA ALA A 132 -0.31 2.62 -9.74
C ALA A 132 -0.87 3.53 -8.64
N HIS A 133 -2.19 3.46 -8.41
CA HIS A 133 -2.84 4.20 -7.34
C HIS A 133 -2.28 3.81 -5.96
N PHE A 134 -2.12 2.51 -5.70
CA PHE A 134 -1.50 2.01 -4.46
C PHE A 134 -0.05 2.51 -4.29
N GLY A 135 0.75 2.51 -5.36
CA GLY A 135 2.13 3.02 -5.34
C GLY A 135 2.22 4.49 -4.93
N VAL A 136 1.32 5.32 -5.47
CA VAL A 136 1.30 6.76 -5.21
C VAL A 136 0.76 7.08 -3.82
N TYR A 137 -0.42 6.58 -3.46
CA TYR A 137 -1.15 6.99 -2.27
C TYR A 137 -0.98 6.06 -1.05
N GLY A 138 -0.35 4.90 -1.25
CA GLY A 138 -0.24 3.84 -0.25
C GLY A 138 -1.56 3.07 -0.06
N GLU A 139 -1.52 2.09 0.82
CA GLU A 139 -2.64 1.20 1.12
C GLU A 139 -3.88 1.94 1.61
N ARG A 140 -5.07 1.53 1.17
CA ARG A 140 -6.32 2.07 1.70
C ARG A 140 -6.45 1.67 3.17
N LYS A 141 -6.83 2.63 4.01
CA LYS A 141 -6.95 2.40 5.45
C LYS A 141 -8.24 1.65 5.78
N TYR A 142 -9.30 1.83 4.99
CA TYR A 142 -10.60 1.21 5.22
C TYR A 142 -11.29 0.79 3.91
N ARG A 143 -12.07 -0.29 3.97
CA ARG A 143 -12.96 -0.74 2.90
C ARG A 143 -14.07 0.32 2.74
N GLY A 144 -14.01 1.09 1.66
CA GLY A 144 -14.92 2.23 1.41
C GLY A 144 -14.22 3.60 1.40
N GLU A 145 -12.91 3.67 1.64
CA GLU A 145 -12.17 4.92 1.54
C GLU A 145 -12.21 5.47 0.11
N SER A 146 -12.73 6.69 -0.05
CA SER A 146 -12.81 7.36 -1.34
C SER A 146 -11.41 7.76 -1.85
N LEU A 147 -11.30 8.03 -3.15
CA LEU A 147 -10.05 8.57 -3.73
C LEU A 147 -9.66 9.92 -3.07
N ALA A 148 -10.66 10.71 -2.64
CA ALA A 148 -10.43 11.98 -1.97
C ALA A 148 -9.81 11.79 -0.58
N ASP A 149 -10.27 10.79 0.17
CA ASP A 149 -9.75 10.48 1.51
C ASP A 149 -8.31 9.99 1.46
N ALA A 150 -8.00 9.11 0.49
CA ALA A 150 -6.64 8.64 0.24
C ALA A 150 -5.69 9.80 -0.12
N ARG A 151 -6.17 10.75 -0.94
CA ARG A 151 -5.42 11.96 -1.30
C ARG A 151 -5.16 12.85 -0.09
N GLU A 152 -6.15 13.08 0.77
CA GLU A 152 -6.00 13.92 1.96
C GLU A 152 -5.08 13.26 3.00
N ARG A 153 -5.17 11.94 3.18
CA ARG A 153 -4.21 11.18 4.00
C ARG A 153 -2.78 11.32 3.48
N TYR A 154 -2.58 11.15 2.17
CA TYR A 154 -1.27 11.37 1.56
C TYR A 154 -0.77 12.81 1.79
N ARG A 155 -1.66 13.81 1.69
CA ARG A 155 -1.33 15.21 1.98
C ARG A 155 -0.90 15.42 3.43
N ARG A 156 -1.57 14.79 4.40
CA ARG A 156 -1.18 14.82 5.82
C ARG A 156 0.18 14.16 6.05
N MET A 157 0.42 12.99 5.48
CA MET A 157 1.73 12.32 5.55
C MET A 157 2.83 13.17 4.91
N LYS A 158 2.57 13.75 3.73
CA LYS A 158 3.49 14.64 3.02
C LYS A 158 3.92 15.82 3.91
N LYS A 159 2.96 16.49 4.56
CA LYS A 159 3.24 17.60 5.50
C LYS A 159 4.04 17.12 6.72
N ARG A 160 3.67 15.97 7.30
CA ARG A 160 4.30 15.43 8.52
C ARG A 160 5.76 15.03 8.30
N TYR A 161 6.06 14.40 7.17
CA TYR A 161 7.41 13.91 6.83
C TYR A 161 8.24 14.88 5.98
N GLY A 162 7.66 16.01 5.56
CA GLY A 162 8.37 17.04 4.79
C GLY A 162 8.72 16.60 3.37
N TRP A 163 7.93 15.69 2.78
CA TRP A 163 8.18 15.18 1.44
C TRP A 163 8.00 16.29 0.40
N ARG A 164 9.07 16.58 -0.36
CA ARG A 164 8.98 17.35 -1.60
C ARG A 164 8.51 16.45 -2.76
N TRP A 165 7.90 17.08 -3.77
CA TRP A 165 7.43 16.39 -4.97
C TRP A 165 8.62 15.76 -5.70
#